data_AF-A0A2X3KK91-F1
#
_entry.id   AF-A0A2X3KK91-F1
#
_cell.length_a   1.000
_cell.length_b   1.000
_cell.length_c   1.000
_cell.angle_alpha   90.00
_cell.angle_beta   90.00
_cell.angle_gamma   90.00
#
_symmetry.space_group_name_H-M   'P 1'
#
loop_
_entity.id
_entity.type
_entity.pdbx_description
1 polymer ?
#
loop_
_entity_poly.entity_id
_entity_poly.type
_entity_poly.pdbx_seq_one_letter_code
_entity_poly.pdbx_strand_id
1 'polypeptide(L)'
;MQLQSGQAEVVRACGTENMTQLPYYLRKARDGYRMGNGELEDGLISILTWPEGPYHNGITAENVAQRFGITREAMGRFCLVEPAEGA
;
A
#
# COMPACT_ATOMS: atom_id res chain seq x y z
N MET A 1 6.25 -21.17 9.83
CA MET A 1 7.02 -22.43 9.85
C MET A 1 7.70 -22.73 11.18
N GLN A 2 8.28 -21.77 11.91
CA GLN A 2 9.07 -22.05 13.13
C GLN A 2 8.34 -22.86 14.21
N LEU A 3 7.07 -22.55 14.52
CA LEU A 3 6.27 -23.34 15.46
C LEU A 3 5.92 -24.74 14.88
N GLN A 4 5.60 -24.80 13.60
CA GLN A 4 5.21 -26.03 12.89
C GLN A 4 6.37 -27.02 12.69
N SER A 5 7.59 -26.51 12.49
CA SER A 5 8.81 -27.31 12.35
C SER A 5 9.44 -27.68 13.70
N GLY A 6 8.84 -27.27 14.83
CA GLY A 6 9.38 -27.49 16.17
C GLY A 6 10.64 -26.66 16.48
N GLN A 7 10.95 -25.65 15.67
CA GLN A 7 12.13 -24.78 15.85
C GLN A 7 11.89 -23.66 16.89
N ALA A 8 10.65 -23.44 17.30
CA ALA A 8 10.29 -22.53 18.39
C ALA A 8 9.02 -23.04 19.09
N GLU A 9 8.92 -22.80 20.39
CA GLU A 9 7.71 -23.10 21.19
C GLU A 9 6.82 -21.86 21.37
N VAL A 10 7.43 -20.67 21.42
CA VAL A 10 6.73 -19.39 21.56
C VAL A 10 7.36 -18.38 20.60
N VAL A 11 6.51 -17.67 19.85
CA VAL A 11 6.92 -16.61 18.92
C VAL A 11 6.04 -15.39 19.14
N ARG A 12 6.64 -14.21 19.19
CA ARG A 12 5.92 -12.92 19.17
C ARG A 12 5.92 -12.36 17.76
N ALA A 13 4.73 -12.10 17.21
CA ALA A 13 4.55 -11.45 15.92
C ALA A 13 3.87 -10.08 16.12
N CYS A 14 4.35 -9.07 15.41
CA CYS A 14 3.72 -7.75 15.31
C CYS A 14 4.16 -7.08 14.01
N GLY A 15 3.40 -6.08 13.55
CA GLY A 15 3.77 -5.16 12.48
C GLY A 15 3.76 -3.72 12.99
N THR A 16 4.58 -2.87 12.37
CA THR A 16 4.61 -1.43 12.67
C THR A 16 4.70 -0.66 11.35
N GLU A 17 3.97 0.44 11.24
CA GLU A 17 3.99 1.32 10.07
C GLU A 17 3.98 2.79 10.49
N ASN A 18 4.57 3.64 9.66
CA ASN A 18 4.46 5.09 9.78
C ASN A 18 4.44 5.69 8.37
N MET A 19 3.23 5.90 7.85
CA MET A 19 3.03 6.39 6.49
C MET A 19 3.46 7.86 6.35
N THR A 20 3.30 8.65 7.41
CA THR A 20 3.72 10.07 7.44
C THR A 20 5.23 10.23 7.27
N GLN A 21 6.03 9.23 7.65
CA GLN A 21 7.49 9.26 7.56
C GLN A 21 8.07 8.54 6.33
N LEU A 22 7.23 8.09 5.39
CA LEU A 22 7.75 7.49 4.16
C LEU A 22 8.54 8.52 3.33
N PRO A 23 9.79 8.22 2.93
CA PRO A 23 10.63 9.17 2.23
C PRO A 23 10.30 9.23 0.74
N TYR A 24 10.77 10.29 0.09
CA TYR A 24 10.88 10.34 -1.35
C TYR A 24 12.16 9.67 -1.84
N TYR A 25 12.13 9.07 -3.03
CA TYR A 25 13.27 8.41 -3.66
C TYR A 25 13.78 9.18 -4.87
N LEU A 26 15.11 9.29 -4.96
CA LEU A 26 15.82 9.75 -6.15
C LEU A 26 16.69 8.60 -6.67
N ARG A 27 16.13 7.77 -7.55
CA ARG A 27 16.74 6.47 -7.93
C ARG A 27 18.16 6.59 -8.49
N LYS A 28 18.46 7.69 -9.19
CA LYS A 28 19.77 7.90 -9.85
C LYS A 28 20.69 8.83 -9.06
N ALA A 29 20.30 9.27 -7.86
CA ALA A 29 21.13 10.19 -7.07
C ALA A 29 22.50 9.61 -6.71
N ARG A 30 22.60 8.28 -6.56
CA ARG A 30 23.86 7.59 -6.24
C ARG A 30 24.87 7.65 -7.40
N ASP A 31 24.42 7.33 -8.61
CA ASP A 31 25.30 7.19 -9.78
C ASP A 31 25.36 8.47 -10.64
N GLY A 32 24.50 9.44 -10.34
CA GLY A 32 24.42 10.73 -10.99
C GLY A 32 23.44 10.76 -12.17
N TYR A 33 22.80 11.92 -12.36
CA TYR A 33 21.83 12.15 -13.45
C TYR A 33 22.47 12.58 -14.77
N ARG A 34 23.74 12.99 -14.75
CA ARG A 34 24.52 13.57 -15.87
C ARG A 34 23.92 14.86 -16.45
N MET A 35 22.74 14.79 -17.09
CA MET A 35 22.03 15.93 -17.68
C MET A 35 20.54 15.59 -17.87
N GLY A 36 19.67 16.58 -17.67
CA GLY A 36 18.22 16.43 -17.82
C GLY A 36 17.47 16.35 -16.49
N ASN A 37 16.16 16.13 -16.56
CA ASN A 37 15.29 16.10 -15.38
C ASN A 37 15.43 14.78 -14.61
N GLY A 38 15.23 14.87 -13.29
CA GLY A 38 15.04 13.73 -12.41
C GLY A 38 13.62 13.70 -11.85
N GLU A 39 13.15 12.51 -11.52
CA GLU A 39 11.86 12.32 -10.84
C GLU A 39 12.10 12.07 -9.35
N LEU A 40 11.33 12.79 -8.53
CA LEU A 40 11.26 12.60 -7.08
C LEU A 40 10.08 11.68 -6.80
N GLU A 41 10.37 10.39 -6.62
CA GLU A 41 9.34 9.37 -6.46
C GLU A 41 8.79 9.36 -5.03
N ASP A 42 7.47 9.41 -4.88
CA ASP A 42 6.82 9.32 -3.58
C ASP A 42 6.85 7.88 -3.04
N GLY A 43 7.48 7.66 -1.89
CA GLY A 43 7.60 6.33 -1.30
C GLY A 43 6.28 5.76 -0.81
N LEU A 44 5.30 6.60 -0.47
CA LEU A 44 3.95 6.16 -0.14
C LEU A 44 3.22 5.63 -1.37
N ILE A 45 3.29 6.37 -2.49
CA ILE A 45 2.68 5.90 -3.75
C ILE A 45 3.38 4.62 -4.23
N SER A 46 4.69 4.49 -4.01
CA SER A 46 5.43 3.28 -4.36
C SER A 46 4.92 2.03 -3.64
N ILE A 47 4.41 2.12 -2.40
CA ILE A 47 3.85 0.98 -1.68
C ILE A 47 2.34 0.79 -1.92
N LEU A 48 1.66 1.82 -2.39
CA LEU A 48 0.23 1.80 -2.74
C LEU A 48 -0.03 1.49 -4.22
N THR A 49 1.03 1.23 -4.99
CA THR A 49 0.96 0.85 -6.40
C THR A 49 1.17 -0.65 -6.54
N TRP A 50 0.34 -1.28 -7.37
CA TRP A 50 0.43 -2.71 -7.63
C TRP A 50 1.81 -3.11 -8.18
N PRO A 51 2.49 -4.16 -7.68
CA PRO A 51 3.84 -4.49 -8.10
C PRO A 51 3.97 -4.84 -9.60
N GLU A 52 2.93 -5.42 -10.20
CA GLU A 52 2.95 -5.88 -11.59
C GLU A 52 2.28 -4.91 -12.58
N GLY A 53 1.96 -3.67 -12.17
CA GLY A 53 1.36 -2.68 -13.08
C GLY A 53 1.26 -1.28 -12.46
N PRO A 54 1.17 -0.20 -13.27
CA PRO A 54 1.19 1.17 -12.78
C PRO A 54 -0.16 1.61 -12.19
N TYR A 55 -0.83 0.73 -11.45
CA TYR A 55 -2.17 0.95 -10.92
C TYR A 55 -2.09 1.20 -9.42
N HIS A 56 -2.60 2.35 -8.99
CA HIS A 56 -2.87 2.59 -7.58
C HIS A 56 -3.86 1.53 -7.04
N ASN A 57 -3.71 1.11 -5.79
CA ASN A 57 -4.59 0.13 -5.13
C ASN A 57 -6.08 0.54 -5.16
N GLY A 58 -6.39 1.83 -5.33
CA GLY A 58 -7.77 2.29 -5.57
C GLY A 58 -8.37 1.74 -6.87
N ILE A 59 -7.58 1.57 -7.92
CA ILE A 59 -8.03 1.00 -9.20
C ILE A 59 -8.38 -0.48 -9.03
N THR A 60 -7.63 -1.21 -8.22
CA THR A 60 -7.96 -2.63 -7.94
C THR A 60 -9.27 -2.73 -7.16
N ALA A 61 -9.54 -1.80 -6.24
CA ALA A 61 -10.83 -1.70 -5.56
C ALA A 61 -11.99 -1.42 -6.53
N GLU A 62 -11.83 -0.50 -7.50
CA GLU A 62 -12.82 -0.24 -8.54
C GLU A 62 -13.09 -1.48 -9.42
N ASN A 63 -12.04 -2.23 -9.78
CA ASN A 63 -12.19 -3.47 -10.55
C ASN A 63 -13.01 -4.53 -9.78
N VAL A 64 -12.77 -4.65 -8.47
CA VAL A 64 -13.57 -5.52 -7.59
C VAL A 64 -15.02 -5.04 -7.56
N ALA A 65 -15.24 -3.74 -7.35
CA ALA A 65 -16.59 -3.17 -7.29
C ALA A 65 -17.38 -3.46 -8.58
N GLN A 66 -16.78 -3.26 -9.74
CA GLN A 66 -17.40 -3.54 -11.03
C GLN A 66 -17.72 -5.03 -11.19
N ARG A 67 -16.77 -5.92 -10.86
CA ARG A 67 -16.94 -7.37 -11.02
C ARG A 67 -18.07 -7.92 -10.14
N PHE A 68 -18.29 -7.35 -8.96
CA PHE A 68 -19.30 -7.80 -8.01
C PHE A 68 -20.56 -6.92 -8.01
N GLY A 69 -20.67 -5.93 -8.90
CA GLY A 69 -21.84 -5.05 -8.99
C GLY A 69 -22.05 -4.17 -7.76
N ILE A 70 -20.98 -3.82 -7.04
CA ILE A 70 -21.05 -2.97 -5.85
C ILE A 70 -21.28 -1.53 -6.28
N THR A 71 -22.40 -0.95 -5.87
CA THR A 71 -22.75 0.43 -6.23
C THR A 71 -22.05 1.44 -5.31
N ARG A 72 -21.83 2.65 -5.81
CA ARG A 72 -21.30 3.77 -5.01
C ARG A 72 -22.15 4.06 -3.78
N GLU A 73 -23.47 3.92 -3.92
CA GLU A 73 -24.42 4.11 -2.82
C GLU A 73 -24.27 3.03 -1.74
N ALA A 74 -24.03 1.78 -2.14
CA ALA A 74 -23.76 0.69 -1.20
C ALA A 74 -22.45 0.92 -0.42
N MET A 75 -21.38 1.35 -1.10
CA MET A 75 -20.11 1.73 -0.44
C MET A 75 -20.31 2.91 0.51
N GLY A 76 -21.04 3.94 0.08
CA GLY A 76 -21.32 5.12 0.89
C GLY A 76 -22.11 4.77 2.16
N ARG A 77 -23.11 3.90 2.06
CA ARG A 77 -23.84 3.40 3.23
C ARG A 77 -22.93 2.61 4.19
N PHE A 78 -22.06 1.75 3.66
CA PHE A 78 -21.10 1.00 4.48
C PHE A 78 -20.16 1.92 5.27
N CYS A 79 -19.57 2.94 4.62
CA CYS A 79 -18.66 3.90 5.29
C CYS A 79 -19.34 4.76 6.37
N LEU A 80 -20.66 4.95 6.32
CA LEU A 80 -21.39 5.71 7.33
C LEU A 80 -21.78 4.87 8.55
N VAL A 81 -21.94 3.56 8.36
CA VAL A 81 -22.34 2.62 9.41
C VAL A 81 -21.11 2.16 10.22
N GLU A 82 -19.97 2.03 9.56
CA GLU A 82 -18.67 1.76 10.18
C GLU A 82 -17.87 3.08 10.25
N PRO A 83 -18.02 3.91 11.30
CA PRO A 83 -17.10 5.01 11.49
C PRO A 83 -15.69 4.43 11.55
N ALA A 84 -14.75 5.07 10.85
CA ALA A 84 -13.34 4.69 10.92
C ALA A 84 -12.86 4.88 12.36
N GLU A 85 -12.97 3.84 13.19
CA GLU A 85 -12.44 3.83 14.53
C GLU A 85 -10.91 3.85 14.43
N GLY A 86 -10.33 5.05 14.56
CA GLY A 86 -8.89 5.23 14.73
C GLY A 86 -8.13 5.73 13.50
N ALA A 87 -8.63 6.76 12.81
CA ALA A 87 -7.74 7.68 12.09
C ALA A 87 -7.11 8.70 13.05
#